data_AF-A0AB38D2R5-F1
#
_entry.id   AF-A0AB38D2R5-F1
#
_cell.length_a   1.000
_cell.length_b   1.000
_cell.length_c   1.000
_cell.angle_alpha   90.00
_cell.angle_beta   90.00
_cell.angle_gamma   90.00
#
_symmetry.space_group_name_H-M   'P 1'
#
loop_
_entity.id
_entity.type
_entity.pdbx_description
1 polymer ?
#
loop_
_entity_poly.entity_id
_entity_poly.type
_entity_poly.pdbx_seq_one_letter_code
_entity_poly.pdbx_strand_id
1 'polypeptide(L)'
;MTTASDIRHAHHEAGHAVAAVHRGGFVQEVQLAGDDPDDIGYVKHWSSPANAPFVTFAGPWAEAKWDTMTEPDTTMDEALDLAWAENCDGDTDKYNALVDQLQAAADELGLGPIGAAWETDWQDELDELWPWIRCVAAELLDGVVVDHERIVAAKERAERAQRVPHARPAPVAREPELLTRAAAARRLGVAPRTVTRLIAEGRLRTETVDGKVFTRPEWIAEAKAAGLGGRGDWRVPAGMLTVSQAAARAGVSQDRVRAAIETGVLVAHRGGTEKRTVWGIRVEDLDGWVTERAA
;
A
#
# COMPACT_ATOMS: atom_id res chain seq x y z
N MET A 1 -16.13 -8.86 -31.52
CA MET A 1 -16.84 -8.39 -30.31
C MET A 1 -15.84 -8.59 -29.19
N THR A 2 -15.45 -7.54 -28.47
CA THR A 2 -14.49 -7.62 -27.36
C THR A 2 -15.08 -8.46 -26.23
N THR A 3 -14.38 -9.52 -25.84
CA THR A 3 -14.77 -10.40 -24.73
C THR A 3 -14.25 -9.86 -23.39
N ALA A 4 -14.77 -10.38 -22.27
CA ALA A 4 -14.21 -10.06 -20.95
C ALA A 4 -12.74 -10.50 -20.86
N SER A 5 -12.39 -11.63 -21.49
CA SER A 5 -11.01 -12.12 -21.58
C SER A 5 -10.10 -11.12 -22.29
N ASP A 6 -10.56 -10.53 -23.40
CA ASP A 6 -9.77 -9.55 -24.17
C ASP A 6 -9.51 -8.30 -23.32
N ILE A 7 -10.50 -7.88 -22.52
CA ILE A 7 -10.37 -6.72 -21.63
C ILE A 7 -9.38 -7.00 -20.51
N ARG A 8 -9.42 -8.20 -19.90
CA ARG A 8 -8.46 -8.62 -18.87
C ARG A 8 -7.03 -8.61 -19.41
N HIS A 9 -6.79 -9.29 -20.54
CA HIS A 9 -5.49 -9.27 -21.20
C HIS A 9 -5.05 -7.85 -21.57
N ALA A 10 -5.94 -6.98 -22.03
CA ALA A 10 -5.56 -5.61 -22.34
C ALA A 10 -5.09 -4.80 -21.13
N HIS A 11 -5.68 -5.03 -19.96
CA HIS A 11 -5.18 -4.40 -18.72
C HIS A 11 -3.87 -5.04 -18.26
N HIS A 12 -3.72 -6.36 -18.42
CA HIS A 12 -2.50 -7.09 -18.14
C HIS A 12 -1.30 -6.51 -18.91
N GLU A 13 -1.36 -6.48 -20.24
CA GLU A 13 -0.28 -5.94 -21.08
C GLU A 13 -0.03 -4.45 -20.82
N ALA A 14 -1.10 -3.67 -20.63
CA ALA A 14 -0.99 -2.27 -20.27
C ALA A 14 -0.29 -2.06 -18.92
N GLY A 15 -0.49 -2.95 -17.95
CA GLY A 15 0.17 -2.94 -16.65
C GLY A 15 1.70 -3.01 -16.78
N HIS A 16 2.20 -4.02 -17.50
CA HIS A 16 3.64 -4.15 -17.79
C HIS A 16 4.20 -2.93 -18.51
N ALA A 17 3.52 -2.50 -19.58
CA ALA A 17 3.98 -1.41 -20.42
C ALA A 17 4.10 -0.09 -19.65
N VAL A 18 3.07 0.25 -18.86
CA VAL A 18 3.07 1.47 -18.04
C VAL A 18 4.11 1.37 -16.93
N ALA A 19 4.24 0.23 -16.25
CA ALA A 19 5.25 0.04 -15.21
C ALA A 19 6.68 0.19 -15.77
N ALA A 20 6.94 -0.37 -16.95
CA ALA A 20 8.23 -0.26 -17.62
C ALA A 20 8.59 1.21 -17.93
N VAL A 21 7.67 1.97 -18.52
CA VAL A 21 7.89 3.40 -18.82
C VAL A 21 7.97 4.24 -17.54
N HIS A 22 7.11 3.97 -16.55
CA HIS A 22 7.11 4.67 -15.26
C HIS A 22 8.47 4.57 -14.56
N ARG A 23 9.10 3.39 -14.61
CA ARG A 23 10.43 3.13 -14.03
C ARG A 23 11.60 3.52 -14.94
N GLY A 24 11.35 4.36 -15.95
CA GLY A 24 12.37 4.93 -16.85
C GLY A 24 12.88 3.96 -17.93
N GLY A 25 12.18 2.85 -18.16
CA GLY A 25 12.45 1.93 -19.27
C GLY A 25 11.89 2.43 -20.61
N PHE A 26 12.13 1.65 -21.65
CA PHE A 26 11.62 1.87 -23.01
C PHE A 26 10.75 0.70 -23.44
N VAL A 27 9.64 0.97 -24.11
CA VAL A 27 8.73 -0.05 -24.64
C VAL A 27 8.76 0.04 -26.16
N GLN A 28 9.21 -1.02 -26.83
CA GLN A 28 9.21 -1.07 -28.28
C GLN A 28 7.79 -1.17 -28.82
N GLU A 29 7.02 -2.09 -28.25
CA GLU A 29 5.75 -2.55 -28.80
C GLU A 29 4.96 -3.29 -27.72
N VAL A 30 3.66 -3.09 -27.74
CA VAL A 30 2.65 -3.81 -26.96
C VAL A 30 1.56 -4.24 -27.92
N GLN A 31 1.22 -5.52 -27.87
CA GLN A 31 0.23 -6.12 -28.74
C GLN A 31 -0.62 -7.11 -27.96
N LEU A 32 -1.94 -7.13 -28.22
CA LEU A 32 -2.82 -8.19 -27.74
C LEU A 32 -2.73 -9.42 -28.63
N ALA A 33 -3.02 -10.57 -28.04
CA ALA A 33 -3.26 -11.80 -28.77
C ALA A 33 -4.17 -11.56 -29.98
N GLY A 34 -3.73 -11.96 -31.18
CA GLY A 34 -4.54 -11.95 -32.38
C GLY A 34 -5.58 -13.07 -32.41
N ASP A 35 -6.19 -13.28 -33.59
CA ASP A 35 -7.13 -14.39 -33.81
C ASP A 35 -6.43 -15.77 -33.84
N ASP A 36 -5.10 -15.78 -33.92
CA ASP A 36 -4.29 -17.00 -33.90
C ASP A 36 -4.13 -17.47 -32.44
N PRO A 37 -4.57 -18.71 -32.09
CA PRO A 37 -4.43 -19.22 -30.74
C PRO A 37 -2.98 -19.34 -30.25
N ASP A 38 -2.00 -19.31 -31.16
CA ASP A 38 -0.58 -19.32 -30.81
C ASP A 38 -0.02 -17.89 -30.57
N ASP A 39 -0.77 -16.84 -30.90
CA ASP A 39 -0.42 -15.45 -30.64
C ASP A 39 -0.83 -15.08 -29.22
N ILE A 40 0.08 -15.29 -28.26
CA ILE A 40 -0.07 -14.79 -26.90
C ILE A 40 0.34 -13.32 -26.90
N GLY A 41 -0.48 -12.44 -26.30
CA GLY A 41 -0.14 -11.02 -26.17
C GLY A 41 1.27 -10.82 -25.59
N TYR A 42 1.89 -9.70 -25.91
CA TYR A 42 3.23 -9.42 -25.39
C TYR A 42 3.53 -7.93 -25.23
N VAL A 43 4.42 -7.66 -24.29
CA VAL A 43 5.08 -6.37 -24.09
C VAL A 43 6.58 -6.52 -24.32
N LYS A 44 7.10 -5.90 -25.37
CA LYS A 44 8.53 -5.88 -25.65
C LYS A 44 9.14 -4.61 -25.08
N HIS A 45 9.94 -4.75 -24.02
CA HIS A 45 10.51 -3.61 -23.30
C HIS A 45 11.97 -3.82 -22.90
N TRP A 46 12.65 -2.71 -22.59
CA TRP A 46 13.95 -2.69 -21.93
C TRP A 46 13.83 -1.86 -20.66
N SER A 47 14.01 -2.50 -19.52
CA SER A 47 14.03 -1.86 -18.21
C SER A 47 15.30 -2.29 -17.46
N SER A 48 15.68 -1.50 -16.44
CA SER A 48 16.71 -1.95 -15.50
C SER A 48 16.31 -3.31 -14.90
N PRO A 49 17.25 -4.27 -14.75
CA PRO A 49 16.99 -5.53 -14.07
C PRO A 49 16.43 -5.35 -12.65
N ALA A 50 16.82 -4.27 -11.96
CA ALA A 50 16.31 -3.94 -10.62
C ALA A 50 14.80 -3.62 -10.60
N ASN A 51 14.21 -3.26 -11.76
CA ASN A 51 12.79 -2.98 -11.90
C ASN A 51 12.02 -4.17 -12.49
N ALA A 52 12.68 -5.25 -12.92
CA ALA A 52 12.02 -6.38 -13.56
C ALA A 52 10.92 -7.02 -12.68
N PRO A 53 11.11 -7.22 -11.36
CA PRO A 53 10.04 -7.76 -10.51
C PRO A 53 8.80 -6.87 -10.48
N PHE A 54 8.97 -5.55 -10.35
CA PHE A 54 7.86 -4.58 -10.36
C PHE A 54 7.11 -4.60 -11.70
N VAL A 55 7.86 -4.60 -12.81
CA VAL A 55 7.26 -4.64 -14.15
C VAL A 55 6.48 -5.93 -14.35
N THR A 56 7.04 -7.08 -13.97
CA THR A 56 6.34 -8.38 -14.06
C THR A 56 5.12 -8.45 -13.12
N PHE A 57 5.19 -7.90 -11.91
CA PHE A 57 4.05 -7.84 -10.99
C PHE A 57 2.88 -6.99 -11.53
N ALA A 58 3.19 -5.93 -12.29
CA ALA A 58 2.20 -4.95 -12.73
C ALA A 58 1.12 -5.50 -13.68
N GLY A 59 1.42 -6.56 -14.46
CA GLY A 59 0.45 -7.17 -15.37
C GLY A 59 -0.68 -7.88 -14.62
N PRO A 60 -0.39 -8.95 -13.86
CA PRO A 60 -1.36 -9.63 -13.02
C PRO A 60 -2.09 -8.70 -12.05
N TRP A 61 -1.40 -7.69 -11.50
CA TRP A 61 -2.04 -6.67 -10.68
C TRP A 61 -3.10 -5.88 -11.44
N ALA A 62 -2.82 -5.45 -12.67
CA ALA A 62 -3.76 -4.65 -13.46
C ALA A 62 -4.99 -5.47 -13.89
N GLU A 63 -4.79 -6.74 -14.19
CA GLU A 63 -5.87 -7.71 -14.43
C GLU A 63 -6.75 -7.87 -13.19
N ALA A 64 -6.15 -8.17 -12.03
CA ALA A 64 -6.85 -8.29 -10.76
C ALA A 64 -7.60 -6.99 -10.40
N LYS A 65 -6.98 -5.83 -10.65
CA LYS A 65 -7.62 -4.53 -10.41
C LYS A 65 -8.88 -4.35 -11.24
N TRP A 66 -8.86 -4.79 -12.51
CA TRP A 66 -10.04 -4.78 -13.35
C TRP A 66 -11.13 -5.71 -12.81
N ASP A 67 -10.76 -6.94 -12.42
CA ASP A 67 -11.71 -7.93 -11.88
C ASP A 67 -12.45 -7.38 -10.65
N THR A 68 -11.75 -6.74 -9.70
CA THR A 68 -12.40 -6.13 -8.52
C THR A 68 -13.38 -4.99 -8.85
N MET A 69 -13.24 -4.36 -10.02
CA MET A 69 -14.16 -3.30 -10.46
C MET A 69 -15.41 -3.87 -11.14
N THR A 70 -15.31 -5.04 -11.75
CA THR A 70 -16.42 -5.70 -12.44
C THR A 70 -17.16 -6.71 -11.55
N GLU A 71 -16.47 -7.28 -10.58
CA GLU A 71 -16.98 -8.28 -9.65
C GLU A 71 -16.94 -7.72 -8.21
N PRO A 72 -18.04 -7.12 -7.73
CA PRO A 72 -18.04 -6.34 -6.48
C PRO A 72 -17.83 -7.17 -5.20
N ASP A 73 -17.85 -8.50 -5.31
CA ASP A 73 -17.62 -9.42 -4.20
C ASP A 73 -16.19 -9.98 -4.18
N THR A 74 -15.41 -9.77 -5.25
CA THR A 74 -14.04 -10.27 -5.37
C THR A 74 -13.07 -9.29 -4.71
N THR A 75 -12.27 -9.77 -3.76
CA THR A 75 -11.24 -8.95 -3.12
C THR A 75 -9.99 -8.85 -4.00
N MET A 76 -9.14 -7.83 -3.76
CA MET A 76 -7.89 -7.67 -4.52
C MET A 76 -6.96 -8.88 -4.35
N ASP A 77 -6.87 -9.43 -3.14
CA ASP A 77 -6.03 -10.60 -2.87
C ASP A 77 -6.54 -11.83 -3.64
N GLU A 78 -7.84 -12.10 -3.64
CA GLU A 78 -8.44 -13.21 -4.39
C GLU A 78 -8.29 -13.04 -5.91
N ALA A 79 -8.49 -11.82 -6.43
CA ALA A 79 -8.32 -11.53 -7.85
C ALA A 79 -6.86 -11.67 -8.28
N LEU A 80 -5.91 -11.26 -7.42
CA LEU A 80 -4.48 -11.37 -7.70
C LEU A 80 -4.01 -12.83 -7.66
N ASP A 81 -4.48 -13.62 -6.70
CA ASP A 81 -4.22 -15.06 -6.64
C ASP A 81 -4.71 -15.77 -7.91
N LEU A 82 -5.90 -15.39 -8.41
CA LEU A 82 -6.44 -15.92 -9.65
C LEU A 82 -5.58 -15.49 -10.86
N ALA A 83 -5.23 -14.21 -10.97
CA ALA A 83 -4.40 -13.69 -12.05
C ALA A 83 -3.03 -14.40 -12.10
N TRP A 84 -2.40 -14.67 -10.95
CA TRP A 84 -1.16 -15.46 -10.91
C TRP A 84 -1.37 -16.92 -11.30
N ALA A 85 -2.49 -17.53 -10.91
CA ALA A 85 -2.79 -18.92 -11.28
C ALA A 85 -3.01 -19.08 -12.79
N GLU A 86 -3.61 -18.08 -13.44
CA GLU A 86 -3.89 -18.08 -14.88
C GLU A 86 -2.64 -17.78 -15.73
N ASN A 87 -1.68 -17.02 -15.17
CA ASN A 87 -0.43 -16.65 -15.83
C ASN A 87 0.78 -17.50 -15.38
N CYS A 88 0.51 -18.74 -14.93
CA CYS A 88 1.51 -19.61 -14.32
C CYS A 88 2.70 -19.94 -15.22
N ASP A 89 2.47 -20.15 -16.53
CA ASP A 89 3.50 -20.54 -17.50
C ASP A 89 4.32 -19.34 -18.04
N GLY A 90 4.06 -18.12 -17.55
CA GLY A 90 4.68 -16.88 -18.02
C GLY A 90 5.18 -16.01 -16.87
N ASP A 91 4.36 -15.06 -16.45
CA ASP A 91 4.76 -14.05 -15.48
C ASP A 91 4.98 -14.61 -14.08
N THR A 92 4.21 -15.62 -13.65
CA THR A 92 4.38 -16.22 -12.31
C THR A 92 5.76 -16.83 -12.16
N ASP A 93 6.17 -17.68 -13.10
CA ASP A 93 7.49 -18.31 -13.09
C ASP A 93 8.61 -17.28 -13.21
N LYS A 94 8.45 -16.28 -14.09
CA LYS A 94 9.40 -15.19 -14.24
C LYS A 94 9.53 -14.36 -12.97
N TYR A 95 8.42 -14.03 -12.32
CA TYR A 95 8.39 -13.29 -11.06
C TYR A 95 9.10 -14.07 -9.97
N ASN A 96 8.69 -15.33 -9.74
CA ASN A 96 9.28 -16.19 -8.73
C ASN A 96 10.80 -16.35 -8.94
N ALA A 97 11.24 -16.58 -10.18
CA ALA A 97 12.67 -16.67 -10.49
C ALA A 97 13.44 -15.38 -10.18
N LEU A 98 12.85 -14.21 -10.43
CA LEU A 98 13.46 -12.93 -10.10
C LEU A 98 13.50 -12.68 -8.58
N VAL A 99 12.42 -13.02 -7.87
CA VAL A 99 12.36 -12.92 -6.41
C VAL A 99 13.38 -13.85 -5.75
N ASP A 100 13.49 -15.08 -6.23
CA ASP A 100 14.47 -16.06 -5.74
C ASP A 100 15.91 -15.59 -5.94
N GLN A 101 16.21 -15.01 -7.10
CA GLN A 101 17.54 -14.43 -7.37
C GLN A 101 17.86 -13.27 -6.44
N LEU A 102 16.88 -12.39 -6.20
CA LEU A 102 17.04 -11.25 -5.29
C LEU A 102 17.16 -11.70 -3.84
N GLN A 103 16.41 -12.73 -3.43
CA GLN A 103 16.52 -13.32 -2.10
C GLN A 103 17.90 -13.96 -1.90
N ALA A 104 18.42 -14.71 -2.89
CA ALA A 104 19.76 -15.28 -2.82
C ALA A 104 20.84 -14.19 -2.67
N ALA A 105 20.74 -13.11 -3.45
CA ALA A 105 21.66 -11.98 -3.33
C ALA A 105 21.54 -11.26 -1.98
N ALA A 106 20.33 -11.13 -1.43
CA ALA A 106 20.09 -10.57 -0.11
C ALA A 106 20.74 -11.41 0.99
N ASP A 107 20.58 -12.73 0.92
CA ASP A 107 21.18 -13.67 1.87
C ASP A 107 22.71 -13.59 1.85
N GLU A 108 23.32 -13.51 0.67
CA GLU A 108 24.78 -13.33 0.50
C GLU A 108 25.29 -12.03 1.14
N LEU A 109 24.47 -10.98 1.10
CA LEU A 109 24.79 -9.67 1.68
C LEU A 109 24.37 -9.53 3.16
N GLY A 110 23.76 -10.56 3.75
CA GLY A 110 23.23 -10.52 5.12
C GLY A 110 22.05 -9.56 5.29
N LEU A 111 21.31 -9.30 4.20
CA LEU A 111 20.08 -8.53 4.21
C LEU A 111 18.91 -9.43 4.66
N GLY A 112 17.85 -8.82 5.17
CA GLY A 112 16.64 -9.55 5.57
C GLY A 112 15.85 -10.10 4.38
N PRO A 113 14.74 -10.82 4.63
CA PRO A 113 13.90 -11.36 3.57
C PRO A 113 13.33 -10.24 2.68
N ILE A 114 13.32 -10.50 1.38
CA ILE A 114 12.70 -9.68 0.32
C ILE A 114 11.33 -10.30 -0.02
N GLY A 115 10.38 -9.57 -0.61
CA GLY A 115 9.18 -10.20 -1.21
C GLY A 115 7.82 -9.67 -0.76
N ALA A 116 7.51 -9.64 0.53
CA ALA A 116 6.13 -9.32 0.93
C ALA A 116 5.88 -7.81 1.11
N ALA A 117 6.88 -7.09 1.65
CA ALA A 117 6.70 -5.68 2.01
C ALA A 117 6.61 -4.78 0.77
N TRP A 118 7.44 -5.03 -0.23
CA TRP A 118 7.49 -4.22 -1.45
C TRP A 118 6.24 -4.37 -2.34
N GLU A 119 5.50 -5.49 -2.28
CA GLU A 119 4.30 -5.71 -3.09
C GLU A 119 3.18 -4.80 -2.60
N THR A 120 3.08 -4.59 -1.28
CA THR A 120 2.15 -3.60 -0.72
C THR A 120 2.48 -2.19 -1.20
N ASP A 121 3.76 -1.81 -1.18
CA ASP A 121 4.20 -0.49 -1.66
C ASP A 121 3.96 -0.36 -3.18
N TRP A 122 4.16 -1.44 -3.95
CA TRP A 122 3.89 -1.47 -5.39
C TRP A 122 2.41 -1.43 -5.72
N GLN A 123 1.53 -2.01 -4.91
CA GLN A 123 0.09 -1.89 -5.10
C GLN A 123 -0.36 -0.44 -4.94
N ASP A 124 0.14 0.28 -3.93
CA ASP A 124 -0.13 1.71 -3.76
C ASP A 124 0.39 2.53 -4.96
N GLU A 125 1.60 2.23 -5.44
CA GLU A 125 2.18 2.87 -6.63
C GLU A 125 1.34 2.59 -7.89
N LEU A 126 0.93 1.35 -8.11
CA LEU A 126 0.12 0.95 -9.27
C LEU A 126 -1.30 1.52 -9.20
N ASP A 127 -1.86 1.72 -8.00
CA ASP A 127 -3.13 2.42 -7.81
C ASP A 127 -3.06 3.86 -8.33
N GLU A 128 -1.94 4.56 -8.13
CA GLU A 128 -1.71 5.89 -8.70
C GLU A 128 -1.57 5.84 -10.24
N LEU A 129 -1.00 4.76 -10.78
CA LEU A 129 -0.82 4.54 -12.22
C LEU A 129 -2.07 4.00 -12.91
N TRP A 130 -3.08 3.55 -12.17
CA TRP A 130 -4.26 2.88 -12.73
C TRP A 130 -4.96 3.68 -13.85
N PRO A 131 -5.17 5.00 -13.73
CA PRO A 131 -5.81 5.76 -14.81
C PRO A 131 -4.96 5.81 -16.09
N TRP A 132 -3.63 5.75 -15.98
CA TRP A 132 -2.71 5.64 -17.11
C TRP A 132 -2.82 4.24 -17.76
N ILE A 133 -2.82 3.18 -16.94
CA ILE A 133 -3.01 1.80 -17.39
C ILE A 133 -4.31 1.67 -18.20
N ARG A 134 -5.43 2.22 -17.68
CA ARG A 134 -6.72 2.21 -18.38
C ARG A 134 -6.70 2.93 -19.73
N CYS A 135 -5.94 4.03 -19.86
CA CYS A 135 -5.80 4.72 -21.14
C CYS A 135 -5.04 3.88 -22.17
N VAL A 136 -4.00 3.14 -21.75
CA VAL A 136 -3.26 2.23 -22.63
C VAL A 136 -4.11 1.02 -23.00
N ALA A 137 -4.78 0.39 -22.03
CA ALA A 137 -5.68 -0.74 -22.27
C ALA A 137 -6.79 -0.39 -23.27
N ALA A 138 -7.35 0.83 -23.19
CA ALA A 138 -8.35 1.30 -24.15
C ALA A 138 -7.80 1.36 -25.59
N GLU A 139 -6.56 1.80 -25.80
CA GLU A 139 -5.96 1.80 -27.14
C GLU A 139 -5.71 0.39 -27.66
N LEU A 140 -5.25 -0.52 -26.80
CA LEU A 140 -5.07 -1.94 -27.16
C LEU A 140 -6.39 -2.57 -27.60
N LEU A 141 -7.47 -2.30 -26.87
CA LEU A 141 -8.82 -2.78 -27.20
C LEU A 141 -9.37 -2.20 -28.51
N ASP A 142 -8.91 -1.01 -28.91
CA ASP A 142 -9.21 -0.40 -30.22
C ASP A 142 -8.35 -0.99 -31.35
N GLY A 143 -7.51 -1.99 -31.08
CA GLY A 143 -6.63 -2.65 -32.05
C GLY A 143 -5.40 -1.82 -32.42
N VAL A 144 -5.05 -0.84 -31.58
CA VAL A 144 -3.89 0.03 -31.81
C VAL A 144 -2.63 -0.66 -31.28
N VAL A 145 -1.60 -0.76 -32.12
CA VAL A 145 -0.26 -1.12 -31.66
C VAL A 145 0.30 0.04 -30.84
N VAL A 146 0.65 -0.25 -29.59
CA VAL A 146 1.10 0.77 -28.63
C VAL A 146 2.62 0.70 -28.47
N ASP A 147 3.29 1.83 -28.68
CA ASP A 147 4.74 2.01 -28.47
C ASP A 147 5.03 2.96 -27.29
N HIS A 148 6.31 3.21 -27.03
CA HIS A 148 6.75 4.11 -25.95
C HIS A 148 6.11 5.51 -26.03
N GLU A 149 6.05 6.12 -27.21
CA GLU A 149 5.54 7.48 -27.38
C GLU A 149 4.04 7.55 -27.07
N ARG A 150 3.28 6.54 -27.51
CA ARG A 150 1.86 6.42 -27.19
C ARG A 150 1.62 6.23 -25.70
N ILE A 151 2.42 5.41 -25.03
CA ILE A 151 2.35 5.20 -23.58
C ILE A 151 2.61 6.52 -22.85
N VAL A 152 3.67 7.25 -23.21
CA VAL A 152 3.95 8.57 -22.61
C VAL A 152 2.79 9.55 -22.86
N ALA A 153 2.23 9.59 -24.07
CA ALA A 153 1.09 10.44 -24.38
C ALA A 153 -0.19 10.03 -23.62
N ALA A 154 -0.35 8.74 -23.31
CA ALA A 154 -1.47 8.22 -22.52
C ALA A 154 -1.44 8.74 -21.09
N LYS A 155 -0.24 8.93 -20.52
CA LYS A 155 -0.07 9.55 -19.20
C LYS A 155 -0.70 10.93 -19.17
N GLU A 156 -0.39 11.77 -20.14
CA GLU A 156 -0.96 13.13 -20.20
C GLU A 156 -2.49 13.12 -20.39
N ARG A 157 -3.01 12.16 -21.17
CA ARG A 157 -4.47 11.97 -21.31
C ARG A 157 -5.10 11.61 -19.98
N ALA A 158 -4.52 10.67 -19.24
CA ALA A 158 -4.99 10.26 -17.92
C ALA A 158 -4.95 11.43 -16.93
N GLU A 159 -3.85 12.19 -16.88
CA GLU A 159 -3.73 13.38 -16.02
C GLU A 159 -4.77 14.45 -16.37
N ARG A 160 -5.02 14.70 -17.66
CA ARG A 160 -6.06 15.64 -18.09
C ARG A 160 -7.45 15.17 -17.69
N ALA A 161 -7.76 13.88 -17.84
CA ALA A 161 -9.05 13.31 -17.46
C ALA A 161 -9.31 13.45 -15.95
N GLN A 162 -8.27 13.28 -15.12
CA GLN A 162 -8.36 13.51 -13.67
C GLN A 162 -8.51 14.98 -13.28
N ARG A 163 -7.96 15.92 -14.08
CA ARG A 163 -8.05 17.37 -13.82
C ARG A 163 -9.41 17.98 -14.16
N VAL A 164 -10.24 17.31 -14.96
CA VAL A 164 -11.61 17.78 -15.19
C VAL A 164 -12.33 17.76 -13.85
N PRO A 165 -12.70 18.92 -13.28
CA PRO A 165 -13.40 18.94 -12.01
C PRO A 165 -14.68 18.16 -12.22
N HIS A 166 -14.84 17.05 -11.49
CA HIS A 166 -16.11 16.36 -11.41
C HIS A 166 -17.13 17.44 -11.04
N ALA A 167 -18.01 17.79 -11.99
CA ALA A 167 -19.04 18.80 -11.77
C ALA A 167 -19.77 18.37 -10.51
N ARG A 168 -19.58 19.13 -9.42
CA ARG A 168 -20.04 18.75 -8.10
C ARG A 168 -21.56 18.51 -8.25
N PRO A 169 -22.05 17.26 -8.11
CA PRO A 169 -23.48 17.03 -8.21
C PRO A 169 -24.14 17.93 -7.17
N ALA A 170 -25.26 18.55 -7.56
CA ALA A 170 -26.08 19.34 -6.66
C ALA A 170 -26.29 18.54 -5.37
N PRO A 171 -26.27 19.18 -4.18
CA PRO A 171 -26.27 18.47 -2.92
C PRO A 171 -27.55 17.64 -2.77
N VAL A 172 -27.48 16.38 -3.16
CA VAL A 172 -28.43 15.34 -2.77
C VAL A 172 -28.16 15.09 -1.28
N ALA A 173 -29.22 14.95 -0.47
CA ALA A 173 -29.09 14.57 0.91
C ALA A 173 -28.18 13.33 0.99
N ARG A 174 -26.97 13.50 1.55
CA ARG A 174 -25.97 12.43 1.57
C ARG A 174 -26.53 11.26 2.34
N GLU A 175 -26.74 10.14 1.67
CA GLU A 175 -26.77 8.86 2.36
C GLU A 175 -25.47 8.73 3.17
N PRO A 176 -25.55 8.22 4.41
CA PRO A 176 -24.38 8.12 5.26
C PRO A 176 -23.32 7.26 4.57
N GLU A 177 -22.12 7.81 4.41
CA GLU A 177 -20.98 7.13 3.80
C GLU A 177 -20.66 5.87 4.61
N LEU A 178 -20.93 4.70 4.06
CA LEU A 178 -20.60 3.42 4.69
C LEU A 178 -19.13 3.09 4.45
N LEU A 179 -18.42 2.67 5.49
CA LEU A 179 -17.01 2.28 5.45
C LEU A 179 -16.86 0.79 5.72
N THR A 180 -16.07 0.12 4.87
CA THR A 180 -15.62 -1.25 5.09
C THR A 180 -14.65 -1.33 6.28
N ARG A 181 -14.40 -2.53 6.81
CA ARG A 181 -13.41 -2.75 7.87
C ARG A 181 -12.00 -2.28 7.49
N ALA A 182 -11.61 -2.47 6.23
CA ALA A 182 -10.31 -2.02 5.72
C ALA A 182 -10.23 -0.48 5.67
N ALA A 183 -11.27 0.18 5.17
CA ALA A 183 -11.33 1.65 5.17
C ALA A 183 -11.33 2.22 6.60
N ALA A 184 -12.05 1.58 7.52
CA ALA A 184 -12.04 1.91 8.94
C ALA A 184 -10.65 1.74 9.56
N ALA A 185 -9.91 0.69 9.21
CA ALA A 185 -8.57 0.42 9.70
C ALA A 185 -7.58 1.52 9.28
N ARG A 186 -7.60 1.89 7.99
CA ARG A 186 -6.81 3.01 7.46
C ARG A 186 -7.16 4.31 8.18
N ARG A 187 -8.45 4.62 8.34
CA ARG A 187 -8.87 5.85 9.03
C ARG A 187 -8.46 5.83 10.50
N LEU A 188 -8.56 4.70 11.20
CA LEU A 188 -8.13 4.55 12.59
C LEU A 188 -6.60 4.39 12.74
N GLY A 189 -5.80 4.30 11.68
CA GLY A 189 -4.36 4.08 11.80
C GLY A 189 -3.99 2.80 12.58
N VAL A 190 -4.77 1.73 12.42
CA VAL A 190 -4.56 0.43 13.06
C VAL A 190 -4.64 -0.70 12.05
N ALA A 191 -4.12 -1.88 12.41
CA ALA A 191 -4.25 -3.07 11.57
C ALA A 191 -5.73 -3.51 11.46
N PRO A 192 -6.18 -4.07 10.30
CA PRO A 192 -7.56 -4.54 10.11
C PRO A 192 -8.06 -5.51 11.18
N ARG A 193 -7.19 -6.42 11.66
CA ARG A 193 -7.51 -7.33 12.78
C ARG A 193 -7.91 -6.60 14.05
N THR A 194 -7.36 -5.41 14.29
CA THR A 194 -7.76 -4.55 15.43
C THR A 194 -9.18 -4.04 15.26
N VAL A 195 -9.58 -3.66 14.06
CA VAL A 195 -10.96 -3.23 13.76
C VAL A 195 -11.94 -4.38 14.01
N THR A 196 -11.65 -5.58 13.51
CA THR A 196 -12.47 -6.78 13.79
C THR A 196 -12.64 -7.01 15.29
N ARG A 197 -11.55 -6.89 16.07
CA ARG A 197 -11.59 -7.00 17.52
C ARG A 197 -12.42 -5.89 18.17
N LEU A 198 -12.28 -4.63 17.75
CA LEU A 198 -13.06 -3.51 18.29
C LEU A 198 -14.56 -3.68 18.04
N ILE A 199 -14.94 -4.22 16.87
CA ILE A 199 -16.34 -4.54 16.55
C ILE A 199 -16.84 -5.67 17.46
N ALA A 200 -16.08 -6.75 17.61
CA ALA A 200 -16.44 -7.88 18.48
C ALA A 200 -16.55 -7.49 19.95
N GLU A 201 -15.70 -6.56 20.42
CA GLU A 201 -15.74 -5.99 21.77
C GLU A 201 -16.87 -4.93 21.94
N GLY A 202 -17.62 -4.59 20.88
CA GLY A 202 -18.67 -3.56 20.92
C GLY A 202 -18.14 -2.13 21.07
N ARG A 203 -16.84 -1.92 20.84
CA ARG A 203 -16.13 -0.65 21.00
C ARG A 203 -16.11 0.21 19.74
N LEU A 204 -16.39 -0.39 18.59
CA LEU A 204 -16.61 0.33 17.34
C LEU A 204 -18.02 0.02 16.85
N ARG A 205 -18.83 1.07 16.69
CA ARG A 205 -20.20 0.93 16.18
C ARG A 205 -20.18 0.47 14.73
N THR A 206 -21.14 -0.38 14.41
CA THR A 206 -21.33 -0.91 13.07
C THR A 206 -22.82 -1.02 12.76
N GLU A 207 -23.15 -1.11 11.49
CA GLU A 207 -24.46 -1.51 11.00
C GLU A 207 -24.31 -2.58 9.93
N THR A 208 -25.36 -3.37 9.73
CA THR A 208 -25.39 -4.41 8.70
C THR A 208 -26.28 -3.93 7.56
N VAL A 209 -25.72 -3.85 6.35
CA VAL A 209 -26.44 -3.52 5.11
C VAL A 209 -26.22 -4.67 4.16
N ASP A 210 -27.30 -5.29 3.69
CA ASP A 210 -27.27 -6.45 2.78
C ASP A 210 -26.36 -7.59 3.28
N GLY A 211 -26.42 -7.88 4.58
CA GLY A 211 -25.61 -8.91 5.22
C GLY A 211 -24.13 -8.56 5.45
N LYS A 212 -23.67 -7.41 4.96
CA LYS A 212 -22.29 -6.92 5.14
C LYS A 212 -22.21 -5.92 6.29
N VAL A 213 -21.14 -6.01 7.08
CA VAL A 213 -20.91 -5.14 8.26
C VAL A 213 -20.12 -3.90 7.85
N PHE A 214 -20.73 -2.74 8.03
CA PHE A 214 -20.13 -1.43 7.77
C PHE A 214 -20.00 -0.62 9.05
N THR A 215 -19.13 0.38 9.04
CA THR A 215 -19.08 1.45 10.03
C THR A 215 -19.24 2.80 9.34
N ARG A 216 -19.31 3.89 10.10
CA ARG A 216 -19.49 5.23 9.54
C ARG A 216 -18.35 6.17 9.94
N PRO A 217 -18.04 7.19 9.13
CA PRO A 217 -17.02 8.19 9.43
C PRO A 217 -17.18 8.82 10.82
N GLU A 218 -18.41 9.15 11.22
CA GLU A 218 -18.71 9.74 12.53
C GLU A 218 -18.41 8.78 13.68
N TRP A 219 -18.70 7.49 13.54
CA TRP A 219 -18.38 6.48 14.56
C TRP A 219 -16.88 6.22 14.67
N ILE A 220 -16.16 6.34 13.55
CA ILE A 220 -14.70 6.30 13.55
C ILE A 220 -14.11 7.52 14.25
N ALA A 221 -14.69 8.71 14.04
CA ALA A 221 -14.28 9.93 14.74
C ALA A 221 -14.59 9.85 16.25
N GLU A 222 -15.76 9.34 16.64
CA GLU A 222 -16.12 9.05 18.03
C GLU A 222 -15.12 8.06 18.66
N ALA A 223 -14.81 6.96 17.96
CA ALA A 223 -13.85 5.98 18.41
C ALA A 223 -12.45 6.60 18.63
N LYS A 224 -11.99 7.45 17.70
CA LYS A 224 -10.74 8.22 17.86
C LYS A 224 -10.77 9.15 19.06
N ALA A 225 -11.86 9.89 19.25
CA ALA A 225 -12.03 10.79 20.39
C ALA A 225 -12.03 10.01 21.72
N ALA A 226 -12.53 8.78 21.71
CA ALA A 226 -12.48 7.84 22.83
C ALA A 226 -11.12 7.12 22.99
N GLY A 227 -10.10 7.47 22.20
CA GLY A 227 -8.76 6.89 22.29
C GLY A 227 -8.56 5.56 21.54
N LEU A 228 -9.55 5.10 20.78
CA LEU A 228 -9.44 3.93 19.91
C LEU A 228 -8.82 4.32 18.58
N GLY A 229 -7.94 3.50 18.01
CA GLY A 229 -7.32 3.85 16.73
C GLY A 229 -6.04 4.67 16.85
N GLY A 230 -5.18 4.25 17.76
CA GLY A 230 -3.76 4.54 17.70
C GLY A 230 -3.03 3.28 18.14
N ARG A 231 -1.70 3.29 18.08
CA ARG A 231 -0.90 2.46 19.00
C ARG A 231 -1.39 2.81 20.42
N GLY A 232 -2.36 2.05 20.94
CA GLY A 232 -3.24 2.48 22.03
C GLY A 232 -2.49 2.76 23.31
N ASP A 233 -2.86 3.79 24.07
CA ASP A 233 -2.44 4.05 25.45
C ASP A 233 -0.93 4.03 25.79
N TRP A 234 -0.05 3.83 24.81
CA TRP A 234 1.40 3.89 24.93
C TRP A 234 1.91 5.34 24.93
N ARG A 235 1.02 6.31 25.10
CA ARG A 235 1.40 7.70 25.13
C ARG A 235 2.01 7.98 26.48
N VAL A 236 3.27 8.38 26.42
CA VAL A 236 3.92 9.15 27.47
C VAL A 236 2.93 10.23 27.94
N PRO A 237 2.68 10.38 29.26
CA PRO A 237 1.75 11.36 29.79
C PRO A 237 1.96 12.75 29.19
N ALA A 238 0.88 13.52 29.05
CA ALA A 238 0.98 14.88 28.52
C ALA A 238 2.01 15.69 29.32
N GLY A 239 2.93 16.36 28.61
CA GLY A 239 4.02 17.12 29.22
C GLY A 239 5.32 16.33 29.47
N MET A 240 5.37 15.04 29.17
CA MET A 240 6.60 14.23 29.24
C MET A 240 7.14 13.89 27.84
N LEU A 241 8.44 13.65 27.76
CA LEU A 241 9.17 13.25 26.57
C LEU A 241 9.24 11.72 26.47
N THR A 242 9.14 11.19 25.25
CA THR A 242 9.54 9.83 24.95
C THR A 242 11.07 9.68 24.99
N VAL A 243 11.58 8.45 25.11
CA VAL A 243 13.02 8.14 25.01
C VAL A 243 13.66 8.74 23.76
N SER A 244 12.98 8.65 22.62
CA SER A 244 13.47 9.21 21.35
C SER A 244 13.59 10.74 21.39
N GLN A 245 12.56 11.41 21.91
CA GLN A 245 12.57 12.87 22.07
C GLN A 245 13.63 13.34 23.08
N ALA A 246 13.78 12.61 24.19
CA ALA A 246 14.81 12.88 25.19
C ALA A 246 16.23 12.70 24.64
N ALA A 247 16.46 11.63 23.88
CA ALA A 247 17.74 11.36 23.21
C ALA A 247 18.11 12.48 22.23
N ALA A 248 17.15 12.89 21.39
CA ALA A 248 17.33 14.00 20.47
C ALA A 248 17.64 15.32 21.19
N ARG A 249 16.91 15.63 22.28
CA ARG A 249 17.12 16.85 23.07
C ARG A 249 18.47 16.88 23.78
N ALA A 250 18.90 15.75 24.34
CA ALA A 250 20.16 15.64 25.07
C ALA A 250 21.39 15.42 24.17
N GLY A 251 21.21 15.25 22.86
CA GLY A 251 22.30 15.00 21.92
C GLY A 251 23.00 13.65 22.15
N VAL A 252 22.27 12.61 22.54
CA VAL A 252 22.80 11.27 22.84
C VAL A 252 21.99 10.16 22.18
N SER A 253 22.48 8.92 22.22
CA SER A 253 21.73 7.76 21.72
C SER A 253 20.56 7.37 22.62
N GLN A 254 19.54 6.75 22.05
CA GLN A 254 18.38 6.23 22.80
C GLN A 254 18.79 5.17 23.83
N ASP A 255 19.76 4.31 23.49
CA ASP A 255 20.25 3.27 24.41
C ASP A 255 20.90 3.88 25.66
N ARG A 256 21.59 5.02 25.51
CA ARG A 256 22.17 5.74 26.65
C ARG A 256 21.11 6.31 27.58
N VAL A 257 20.01 6.82 27.02
CA VAL A 257 18.86 7.28 27.81
C VAL A 257 18.20 6.10 28.53
N ARG A 258 18.02 4.95 27.87
CA ARG A 258 17.47 3.73 28.50
C ARG A 258 18.35 3.23 29.64
N ALA A 259 19.66 3.13 29.41
CA ALA A 259 20.61 2.70 30.44
C ALA A 259 20.58 3.63 31.66
N ALA A 260 20.46 4.95 31.45
CA ALA A 260 20.31 5.92 32.55
C ALA A 260 19.02 5.72 33.34
N ILE A 261 17.91 5.40 32.68
CA ILE A 261 16.64 5.06 33.34
C ILE A 261 16.76 3.76 34.14
N GLU A 262 17.32 2.72 33.52
CA GLU A 262 17.44 1.37 34.13
C GLU A 262 18.39 1.37 35.33
N THR A 263 19.42 2.20 35.32
CA THR A 263 20.36 2.37 36.44
C THR A 263 19.85 3.35 37.51
N GLY A 264 18.69 3.97 37.30
CA GLY A 264 18.07 4.93 38.22
C GLY A 264 18.71 6.32 38.22
N VAL A 265 19.62 6.59 37.28
CA VAL A 265 20.30 7.89 37.12
C VAL A 265 19.39 8.94 36.49
N LEU A 266 18.48 8.54 35.60
CA LEU A 266 17.46 9.41 35.00
C LEU A 266 16.07 8.98 35.46
N VAL A 267 15.36 9.89 36.14
CA VAL A 267 13.99 9.65 36.58
C VAL A 267 13.06 9.55 35.37
N ALA A 268 12.29 8.46 35.30
CA ALA A 268 11.29 8.27 34.26
C ALA A 268 10.03 7.60 34.79
N HIS A 269 8.89 8.00 34.25
CA HIS A 269 7.61 7.36 34.45
C HIS A 269 7.51 6.12 33.56
N ARG A 270 7.37 4.95 34.19
CA ARG A 270 7.09 3.69 33.47
C ARG A 270 5.62 3.61 33.07
N GLY A 271 5.34 3.62 31.77
CA GLY A 271 4.02 3.37 31.19
C GLY A 271 4.00 2.09 30.34
N GLY A 272 2.81 1.71 29.88
CA GLY A 272 2.59 0.54 29.04
C GLY A 272 2.16 -0.71 29.80
N THR A 273 2.45 -1.90 29.23
CA THR A 273 2.01 -3.21 29.71
C THR A 273 3.24 -4.07 30.02
N GLU A 274 3.00 -5.22 30.64
CA GLU A 274 4.05 -6.20 30.96
C GLU A 274 4.87 -6.63 29.72
N LYS A 275 4.27 -6.64 28.53
CA LYS A 275 4.92 -7.06 27.28
C LYS A 275 5.60 -5.90 26.53
N ARG A 276 5.25 -4.64 26.81
CA ARG A 276 5.83 -3.46 26.15
C ARG A 276 5.89 -2.28 27.12
N THR A 277 7.11 -1.92 27.52
CA THR A 277 7.36 -0.77 28.39
C THR A 277 7.60 0.49 27.56
N VAL A 278 6.94 1.59 27.91
CA VAL A 278 7.22 2.94 27.39
C VAL A 278 7.64 3.83 28.54
N TRP A 279 8.66 4.65 28.32
CA TRP A 279 9.17 5.58 29.32
C TRP A 279 8.78 7.01 28.97
N GLY A 280 8.20 7.71 29.94
CA GLY A 280 7.97 9.14 29.92
C GLY A 280 8.97 9.87 30.80
N ILE A 281 9.67 10.86 30.26
CA ILE A 281 10.74 11.58 30.96
C ILE A 281 10.30 13.04 31.07
N ARG A 282 10.31 13.64 32.27
CA ARG A 282 10.01 15.07 32.39
C ARG A 282 11.17 15.89 31.83
N VAL A 283 10.87 17.07 31.30
CA VAL A 283 11.90 17.93 30.67
C VAL A 283 12.94 18.35 31.70
N GLU A 284 12.50 18.70 32.91
CA GLU A 284 13.34 19.10 34.03
C GLU A 284 14.30 17.99 34.49
N ASP A 285 13.84 16.74 34.55
CA ASP A 285 14.66 15.59 34.95
C ASP A 285 15.76 15.33 33.91
N LEU A 286 15.43 15.47 32.62
CA LEU A 286 16.39 15.32 31.53
C LEU A 286 17.44 16.44 31.53
N ASP A 287 17.00 17.70 31.68
CA ASP A 287 17.90 18.86 31.67
C ASP A 287 18.86 18.83 32.88
N GLY A 288 18.40 18.36 34.05
CA GLY A 288 19.24 18.10 35.22
C GLY A 288 20.31 17.05 34.94
N TRP A 289 19.92 15.89 34.39
CA TRP A 289 20.83 14.81 34.03
C TRP A 289 21.91 15.24 33.01
N VAL A 290 21.56 16.09 32.05
CA VAL A 290 22.53 16.63 31.07
C VAL A 290 23.53 17.57 31.75
N THR A 291 23.07 18.40 32.68
CA THR A 291 23.91 19.39 33.38
C THR A 291 24.91 18.73 34.32
N GLU A 292 24.49 17.72 35.10
CA GLU A 292 25.38 16.96 35.99
C GLU A 292 26.50 16.23 35.26
N ARG A 293 26.30 15.90 33.98
CA ARG A 293 27.31 15.27 33.14
C ARG A 293 28.34 16.23 32.55
N ALA A 294 28.03 17.52 32.52
CA ALA A 294 28.90 18.56 31.99
C ALA A 294 29.81 19.18 33.09
N ALA A 295 29.48 18.94 34.36
CA ALA A 295 30.28 19.32 35.53
C ALA A 295 31.35 18.26 35.85
#